data_AF-A0AAW9U1F3-F1
#
_entry.id   AF-A0AAW9U1F3-F1
#
_cell.length_a   1.000
_cell.length_b   1.000
_cell.length_c   1.000
_cell.angle_alpha   90.00
_cell.angle_beta   90.00
_cell.angle_gamma   90.00
#
_symmetry.space_group_name_H-M   'P 1'
#
loop_
_entity.id
_entity.type
_entity.pdbx_description
1 polymer ?
#
loop_
_entity_poly.entity_id
_entity_poly.type
_entity_poly.pdbx_seq_one_letter_code
_entity_poly.pdbx_strand_id
1 'polypeptide(L)'
;MRLNKEQRKALEKKYGVDRIWSFSRLQTFHNCIQEYVHLYLRHDVPRTDNVYTIFGSEVHDITEGLTKKEFDLTSAKSLWDNFVKRWENDPDGLRFDTEKIKQGYIGNLGHYFTHTNIPEGSKFHTELPVMTKVGGTKEKPHYVFVGYIDTEYIDKEGNVVLVDYKSSSKSSFSKSKLPEKSMQLMLYSIGIHQQENIPYEKIKARFDMMKYVTVHYKQENGKWNTSVQERSIWVLKMQKKLETKLKKLGIDKEEARKLIQIASLANNMDNLPKEVQDQFYITNYYIELDINEDDCNDLLRKIEKQCDEIIELEQLSPDAQDSFADVNHHYNPDDYYDKKLCAYHTSAKFLEQEKTLIGEPQSEFKIEDKGNDVLDLFKSDNKERNDEILMKELFA
;
A
#
# COMPACT_ATOMS: atom_id res chain seq x y z
N MET A 1 0.25 12.20 18.11
CA MET A 1 0.74 13.59 17.87
C MET A 1 2.17 13.54 17.34
N ARG A 2 2.48 14.24 16.24
CA ARG A 2 3.81 14.21 15.62
C ARG A 2 4.83 15.09 16.34
N LEU A 3 6.09 14.65 16.36
CA LEU A 3 7.19 15.44 16.93
C LEU A 3 7.39 16.75 16.16
N ASN A 4 7.37 17.85 16.89
CA ASN A 4 7.68 19.18 16.38
C ASN A 4 9.19 19.39 16.18
N LYS A 5 9.58 20.52 15.59
CA LYS A 5 10.98 20.84 15.26
C LYS A 5 11.88 20.93 16.49
N GLU A 6 11.38 21.47 17.59
CA GLU A 6 12.15 21.62 18.84
C GLU A 6 12.42 20.26 19.49
N GLN A 7 11.40 19.41 19.54
CA GLN A 7 11.51 18.04 20.05
C GLN A 7 12.51 17.22 19.24
N ARG A 8 12.50 17.33 17.90
CA ARG A 8 13.48 16.66 17.02
C ARG A 8 14.91 17.12 17.31
N LYS A 9 15.14 18.44 17.35
CA LYS A 9 16.46 19.01 17.67
C LYS A 9 16.95 18.62 19.06
N ALA A 10 16.05 18.51 20.02
CA ALA A 10 16.39 18.04 21.37
C ALA A 10 16.86 16.59 21.36
N LEU A 11 16.21 15.71 20.57
CA LEU A 11 16.64 14.31 20.40
C LEU A 11 17.98 14.20 19.67
N GLU A 12 18.16 14.95 18.58
CA GLU A 12 19.43 15.04 17.83
C GLU A 12 20.58 15.41 18.76
N LYS A 13 20.41 16.50 19.51
CA LYS A 13 21.40 16.95 20.49
C LYS A 13 21.63 15.92 21.60
N LYS A 14 20.58 15.29 22.11
CA LYS A 14 20.66 14.33 23.22
C LYS A 14 21.50 13.11 22.84
N TYR A 15 21.34 12.59 21.63
CA TYR A 15 22.01 11.37 21.18
C TYR A 15 23.24 11.63 20.31
N GLY A 16 23.51 12.89 19.96
CA GLY A 16 24.64 13.26 19.12
C GLY A 16 24.49 12.76 17.68
N VAL A 17 23.27 12.76 17.15
CA VAL A 17 22.98 12.35 15.78
C VAL A 17 22.60 13.56 14.92
N ASP A 18 22.96 13.53 13.65
CA ASP A 18 22.76 14.66 12.74
C ASP A 18 21.31 14.82 12.26
N ARG A 19 20.50 13.76 12.42
CA ARG A 19 19.08 13.74 12.04
C ARG A 19 18.29 12.66 12.76
N ILE A 20 16.98 12.87 12.85
CA ILE A 20 16.02 11.82 13.18
C ILE A 20 15.53 11.12 11.91
N TRP A 21 15.67 9.81 11.87
CA TRP A 21 15.24 8.94 10.77
C TRP A 21 13.78 8.54 10.91
N SER A 22 13.15 8.22 9.77
CA SER A 22 11.86 7.54 9.72
C SER A 22 11.97 6.30 8.85
N PHE A 23 11.21 5.25 9.17
CA PHE A 23 11.20 4.05 8.34
C PHE A 23 10.74 4.34 6.91
N SER A 24 9.81 5.28 6.73
CA SER A 24 9.36 5.71 5.40
C SER A 24 10.49 6.28 4.54
N ARG A 25 11.47 6.97 5.13
CA ARG A 25 12.63 7.53 4.42
C ARG A 25 13.53 6.41 3.89
N LEU A 26 13.81 5.43 4.76
CA LEU A 26 14.56 4.22 4.41
C LEU A 26 13.85 3.44 3.29
N GLN A 27 12.52 3.28 3.41
CA GLN A 27 11.72 2.56 2.44
C GLN A 27 11.67 3.27 1.08
N THR A 28 11.61 4.61 1.03
CA THR A 28 11.70 5.34 -0.26
C THR A 28 13.00 5.01 -0.98
N PHE A 29 14.15 5.01 -0.29
CA PHE A 29 15.44 4.65 -0.89
C PHE A 29 15.44 3.24 -1.49
N HIS A 30 14.92 2.25 -0.75
CA HIS A 30 14.90 0.87 -1.24
C HIS A 30 13.84 0.59 -2.31
N ASN A 31 12.75 1.36 -2.33
CA ASN A 31 11.74 1.23 -3.37
C ASN A 31 12.20 1.87 -4.68
N CYS A 32 12.83 3.05 -4.61
CA CYS A 32 13.35 3.75 -5.77
C CYS A 32 14.39 4.81 -5.35
N ILE A 33 15.64 4.61 -5.74
CA ILE A 33 16.73 5.54 -5.38
C ILE A 33 16.54 6.91 -6.03
N GLN A 34 16.05 6.95 -7.28
CA GLN A 34 15.73 8.21 -7.95
C GLN A 34 14.65 9.01 -7.19
N GLU A 35 13.60 8.31 -6.73
CA GLU A 35 12.59 8.94 -5.88
C GLU A 35 13.19 9.50 -4.60
N TYR A 36 14.09 8.77 -3.95
CA TYR A 36 14.78 9.25 -2.75
C TYR A 36 15.59 10.52 -3.02
N VAL A 37 16.40 10.53 -4.07
CA VAL A 37 17.22 11.68 -4.45
C VAL A 37 16.35 12.92 -4.70
N HIS A 38 15.30 12.77 -5.50
CA HIS A 38 14.42 13.87 -5.89
C HIS A 38 13.53 14.37 -4.74
N LEU A 39 13.03 13.47 -3.90
CA LEU A 39 12.18 13.84 -2.77
C LEU A 39 12.96 14.40 -1.57
N TYR A 40 14.07 13.77 -1.17
CA TYR A 40 14.74 14.04 0.10
C TYR A 40 16.04 14.83 -0.01
N LEU A 41 16.73 14.80 -1.16
CA LEU A 41 17.97 15.55 -1.34
C LEU A 41 17.70 16.85 -2.10
N ARG A 42 17.05 16.74 -3.26
CA ARG A 42 16.81 17.87 -4.17
C ARG A 42 15.54 18.63 -3.87
N HIS A 43 14.52 17.96 -3.32
CA HIS A 43 13.20 18.54 -3.03
C HIS A 43 12.55 19.16 -4.29
N ASP A 44 12.82 18.59 -5.46
CA ASP A 44 12.39 19.11 -6.77
C ASP A 44 11.22 18.33 -7.38
N VAL A 45 10.74 17.30 -6.69
CA VAL A 45 9.52 16.56 -6.99
C VAL A 45 8.61 16.59 -5.77
N PRO A 46 7.31 16.94 -5.92
CA PRO A 46 6.37 16.87 -4.81
C PRO A 46 6.03 15.41 -4.49
N ARG A 47 5.62 15.15 -3.25
CA ARG A 47 4.93 13.88 -2.95
C ARG A 47 3.62 13.88 -3.72
N THR A 48 3.37 12.81 -4.47
CA THR A 48 2.14 12.62 -5.22
C THR A 48 1.18 11.78 -4.39
N ASP A 49 0.00 12.33 -4.13
CA ASP A 49 -1.10 11.53 -3.56
C ASP A 49 -1.72 10.68 -4.67
N ASN A 50 -2.24 9.52 -4.27
CA ASN A 50 -3.10 8.68 -5.09
C ASN A 50 -4.38 8.37 -4.32
N VAL A 51 -5.37 7.80 -5.01
CA VAL A 51 -6.67 7.46 -4.38
C VAL A 51 -6.50 6.58 -3.14
N TYR A 52 -5.51 5.68 -3.12
CA TYR A 52 -5.26 4.79 -1.99
C TYR A 52 -4.65 5.51 -0.78
N THR A 53 -3.93 6.60 -1.00
CA THR A 53 -3.34 7.42 0.06
C THR A 53 -4.42 8.23 0.77
N ILE A 54 -5.33 8.84 0.00
CA ILE A 54 -6.49 9.56 0.54
C ILE A 54 -7.41 8.60 1.31
N PHE A 55 -7.79 7.47 0.67
CA PHE A 55 -8.66 6.48 1.31
C PHE A 55 -8.01 5.83 2.52
N GLY A 56 -6.70 5.53 2.46
CA GLY A 56 -5.94 5.01 3.58
C GLY A 56 -6.01 5.96 4.77
N SER A 57 -5.75 7.26 4.55
CA SER A 57 -5.78 8.28 5.61
C SER A 57 -7.14 8.36 6.28
N GLU A 58 -8.23 8.44 5.52
CA GLU A 58 -9.60 8.47 6.09
C GLU A 58 -9.90 7.19 6.90
N VAL A 59 -9.45 6.04 6.42
CA VAL A 59 -9.63 4.76 7.13
C VAL A 59 -8.90 4.76 8.48
N HIS A 60 -7.68 5.30 8.54
CA HIS A 60 -6.96 5.46 9.80
C HIS A 60 -7.69 6.42 10.74
N ASP A 61 -8.14 7.58 10.24
CA ASP A 61 -8.86 8.58 11.05
C ASP A 61 -10.15 7.99 11.67
N ILE A 62 -10.96 7.29 10.89
CA ILE A 62 -12.19 6.65 11.39
C ILE A 62 -11.84 5.55 12.40
N THR A 63 -10.79 4.77 12.13
CA THR A 63 -10.38 3.67 13.01
C THR A 63 -9.81 4.17 14.33
N GLU A 64 -9.05 5.27 14.30
CA GLU A 64 -8.55 5.96 15.48
C GLU A 64 -9.70 6.43 16.37
N GLY A 65 -10.70 7.12 15.80
CA GLY A 65 -11.89 7.56 16.54
C GLY A 65 -12.68 6.40 17.15
N LEU A 66 -12.81 5.29 16.41
CA LEU A 66 -13.45 4.06 16.89
C LEU A 66 -12.68 3.43 18.07
N THR A 67 -11.35 3.32 17.97
CA THR A 67 -10.48 2.78 19.02
C THR A 67 -10.52 3.64 20.28
N LYS A 68 -10.56 4.96 20.13
CA LYS A 68 -10.74 5.92 21.24
C LYS A 68 -12.16 5.96 21.81
N LYS A 69 -13.10 5.24 21.19
CA LYS A 69 -14.53 5.25 21.55
C LYS A 69 -15.18 6.63 21.45
N GLU A 70 -14.70 7.46 20.51
CA GLU A 70 -15.32 8.75 20.20
C GLU A 70 -16.70 8.56 19.56
N PHE A 71 -16.88 7.44 18.86
CA PHE A 71 -18.15 7.02 18.25
C PHE A 71 -18.22 5.48 18.14
N ASP A 72 -19.41 4.95 17.81
CA ASP A 72 -19.65 3.52 17.63
C ASP A 72 -19.51 3.07 16.16
N LEU A 73 -19.71 1.77 15.90
CA LEU A 73 -19.64 1.21 14.55
C LEU A 73 -20.71 1.76 13.60
N THR A 74 -21.90 2.10 14.10
CA THR A 74 -22.97 2.68 13.28
C THR A 74 -22.56 4.07 12.79
N SER A 75 -21.98 4.89 13.67
CA SER A 75 -21.39 6.17 13.30
C SER A 75 -20.18 6.01 12.39
N ALA A 76 -19.28 5.05 12.64
CA ALA A 76 -18.11 4.78 11.79
C ALA A 76 -18.51 4.46 10.35
N LYS A 77 -19.52 3.59 10.18
CA LYS A 77 -20.09 3.27 8.85
C LYS A 77 -20.66 4.51 8.17
N SER A 78 -21.35 5.37 8.92
CA SER A 78 -21.94 6.60 8.40
C SER A 78 -20.86 7.60 7.95
N LEU A 79 -19.77 7.74 8.71
CA LEU A 79 -18.61 8.55 8.34
C LEU A 79 -17.97 8.06 7.04
N TRP A 80 -17.74 6.74 6.95
CA TRP A 80 -17.23 6.10 5.74
C TRP A 80 -18.11 6.37 4.51
N ASP A 81 -19.42 6.17 4.63
CA ASP A 81 -20.35 6.41 3.52
C ASP A 81 -20.38 7.88 3.09
N ASN A 82 -20.33 8.80 4.05
CA ASN A 82 -20.26 10.23 3.76
C ASN A 82 -18.95 10.60 3.06
N PHE A 83 -17.81 10.04 3.48
CA PHE A 83 -16.54 10.21 2.78
C PHE A 83 -16.62 9.71 1.34
N VAL A 84 -17.08 8.46 1.14
CA VAL A 84 -17.23 7.87 -0.21
C VAL A 84 -18.13 8.74 -1.07
N LYS A 85 -19.28 9.18 -0.55
CA LYS A 85 -20.21 10.06 -1.28
C LYS A 85 -19.57 11.39 -1.64
N ARG A 86 -18.80 12.02 -0.75
CA ARG A 86 -18.08 13.26 -1.07
C ARG A 86 -17.07 13.04 -2.19
N TRP A 87 -16.27 11.97 -2.09
CA TRP A 87 -15.27 11.63 -3.09
C TRP A 87 -15.89 11.29 -4.46
N GLU A 88 -17.02 10.58 -4.51
CA GLU A 88 -17.72 10.28 -5.76
C GLU A 88 -18.27 11.52 -6.47
N ASN A 89 -18.64 12.56 -5.71
CA ASN A 89 -19.18 13.81 -6.24
C ASN A 89 -18.10 14.87 -6.53
N ASP A 90 -16.85 14.62 -6.16
CA ASP A 90 -15.74 15.52 -6.45
C ASP A 90 -15.22 15.26 -7.87
N PRO A 91 -15.45 16.15 -8.86
CA PRO A 91 -15.06 15.93 -10.25
C PRO A 91 -13.54 15.84 -10.45
N ASP A 92 -12.76 16.50 -9.59
CA ASP A 92 -11.30 16.59 -9.69
C ASP A 92 -10.60 15.55 -8.81
N GLY A 93 -11.37 14.76 -8.06
CA GLY A 93 -10.85 13.75 -7.14
C GLY A 93 -10.08 12.62 -7.84
N LEU A 94 -9.03 12.14 -7.18
CA LEU A 94 -8.23 11.00 -7.64
C LEU A 94 -9.08 9.73 -7.79
N ARG A 95 -8.86 8.95 -8.85
CA ARG A 95 -9.69 7.79 -9.19
C ARG A 95 -8.97 6.46 -9.05
N PHE A 96 -9.76 5.41 -8.83
CA PHE A 96 -9.29 4.03 -8.93
C PHE A 96 -9.03 3.66 -10.39
N ASP A 97 -8.05 2.76 -10.58
CA ASP A 97 -7.67 2.29 -11.92
C ASP A 97 -8.83 1.60 -12.66
N THR A 98 -9.72 0.92 -11.94
CA THR A 98 -10.89 0.26 -12.51
C THR A 98 -12.09 0.31 -11.57
N GLU A 99 -13.30 0.25 -12.14
CA GLU A 99 -14.55 0.17 -11.38
C GLU A 99 -14.60 -1.08 -10.48
N LYS A 100 -14.02 -2.19 -10.94
CA LYS A 100 -13.92 -3.43 -10.14
C LYS A 100 -13.07 -3.23 -8.88
N ILE A 101 -11.93 -2.53 -9.00
CA ILE A 101 -11.08 -2.21 -7.85
C ILE A 101 -11.82 -1.28 -6.90
N LYS A 102 -12.48 -0.24 -7.42
CA LYS A 102 -13.31 0.69 -6.63
C LYS A 102 -14.36 -0.06 -5.81
N GLN A 103 -15.21 -0.85 -6.47
CA GLN A 103 -16.29 -1.61 -5.82
C GLN A 103 -15.76 -2.57 -4.76
N GLY A 104 -14.68 -3.29 -5.09
CA GLY A 104 -14.02 -4.17 -4.14
C GLY A 104 -13.48 -3.42 -2.92
N TYR A 105 -12.78 -2.31 -3.14
CA TYR A 105 -12.17 -1.52 -2.05
C TYR A 105 -13.24 -0.93 -1.13
N ILE A 106 -14.23 -0.23 -1.70
CA ILE A 106 -15.34 0.41 -0.97
C ILE A 106 -16.19 -0.63 -0.24
N GLY A 107 -16.57 -1.72 -0.92
CA GLY A 107 -17.40 -2.77 -0.32
C GLY A 107 -16.69 -3.49 0.83
N ASN A 108 -15.39 -3.74 0.70
CA ASN A 108 -14.61 -4.39 1.76
C ASN A 108 -14.53 -3.52 3.03
N LEU A 109 -14.21 -2.23 2.88
CA LEU A 109 -14.09 -1.31 4.02
C LEU A 109 -15.45 -0.92 4.59
N GLY A 110 -16.47 -0.79 3.75
CA GLY A 110 -17.86 -0.62 4.21
C GLY A 110 -18.28 -1.80 5.10
N HIS A 111 -17.96 -3.03 4.70
CA HIS A 111 -18.19 -4.20 5.55
C HIS A 111 -17.29 -4.20 6.81
N TYR A 112 -16.04 -3.72 6.72
CA TYR A 112 -15.16 -3.59 7.90
C TYR A 112 -15.81 -2.70 8.96
N PHE A 113 -16.25 -1.50 8.61
CA PHE A 113 -16.87 -0.55 9.55
C PHE A 113 -18.25 -0.97 10.08
N THR A 114 -18.86 -2.02 9.51
CA THR A 114 -20.10 -2.61 10.05
C THR A 114 -19.84 -3.79 10.98
N HIS A 115 -18.75 -4.54 10.80
CA HIS A 115 -18.56 -5.85 11.43
C HIS A 115 -17.20 -6.04 12.12
N THR A 116 -16.35 -5.02 12.15
CA THR A 116 -15.04 -5.14 12.80
C THR A 116 -15.21 -5.34 14.31
N ASN A 117 -14.41 -6.23 14.86
CA ASN A 117 -14.33 -6.39 16.31
C ASN A 117 -13.30 -5.39 16.83
N ILE A 118 -13.75 -4.46 17.68
CA ILE A 118 -12.83 -3.57 18.39
C ILE A 118 -12.03 -4.43 19.38
N PRO A 119 -10.69 -4.35 19.39
CA PRO A 119 -9.88 -5.11 20.34
C PRO A 119 -10.32 -4.85 21.79
N GLU A 120 -10.30 -5.90 22.61
CA GLU A 120 -10.57 -5.80 24.04
C GLU A 120 -9.27 -5.62 24.81
N GLY A 121 -9.24 -4.71 25.77
CA GLY A 121 -8.03 -4.42 26.55
C GLY A 121 -8.13 -3.10 27.30
N SER A 122 -6.97 -2.54 27.65
CA SER A 122 -6.84 -1.26 28.35
C SER A 122 -5.70 -0.42 27.77
N LYS A 123 -5.60 0.85 28.19
CA LYS A 123 -4.54 1.80 27.77
C LYS A 123 -4.38 1.90 26.26
N PHE A 124 -5.50 2.12 25.57
CA PHE A 124 -5.48 2.38 24.14
C PHE A 124 -4.81 3.72 23.87
N HIS A 125 -3.79 3.69 23.03
CA HIS A 125 -3.12 4.86 22.51
C HIS A 125 -3.05 4.75 20.98
N THR A 126 -3.16 5.89 20.31
CA THR A 126 -3.08 5.98 18.85
C THR A 126 -2.09 7.05 18.45
N GLU A 127 -1.42 6.86 17.32
CA GLU A 127 -0.46 7.83 16.76
C GLU A 127 0.62 8.27 17.78
N LEU A 128 1.08 7.33 18.62
CA LEU A 128 2.14 7.57 19.60
C LEU A 128 3.52 7.50 18.94
N PRO A 129 4.41 8.48 19.20
CA PRO A 129 5.78 8.41 18.74
C PRO A 129 6.54 7.31 19.48
N VAL A 130 7.14 6.39 18.73
CA VAL A 130 8.06 5.38 19.23
C VAL A 130 9.47 5.70 18.74
N MET A 131 10.46 5.61 19.63
CA MET A 131 11.85 5.94 19.34
C MET A 131 12.70 4.67 19.40
N THR A 132 13.41 4.37 18.32
CA THR A 132 14.30 3.22 18.23
C THR A 132 15.72 3.68 17.97
N LYS A 133 16.66 3.17 18.78
CA LYS A 133 18.08 3.42 18.63
C LYS A 133 18.70 2.27 17.82
N VAL A 134 19.52 2.61 16.83
CA VAL A 134 20.11 1.65 15.89
C VAL A 134 21.62 1.90 15.82
N GLY A 135 22.41 0.82 15.89
CA GLY A 135 23.86 0.86 15.90
C GLY A 135 24.47 1.49 17.16
N GLY A 136 25.78 1.38 17.31
CA GLY A 136 26.53 2.00 18.41
C GLY A 136 26.15 1.51 19.82
N THR A 137 26.05 2.44 20.78
CA THR A 137 25.71 2.16 22.20
C THR A 137 24.35 2.76 22.58
N LYS A 138 23.79 2.38 23.74
CA LYS A 138 22.51 2.92 24.22
C LYS A 138 22.53 4.44 24.41
N GLU A 139 23.69 5.01 24.77
CA GLU A 139 23.91 6.43 25.02
C GLU A 139 24.35 7.18 23.77
N LYS A 140 25.10 6.51 22.89
CA LYS A 140 25.61 7.06 21.62
C LYS A 140 25.27 6.09 20.50
N PRO A 141 24.00 6.06 20.04
CA PRO A 141 23.63 5.27 18.88
C PRO A 141 24.16 5.94 17.62
N HIS A 142 24.35 5.15 16.55
CA HIS A 142 24.68 5.72 15.24
C HIS A 142 23.46 6.44 14.64
N TYR A 143 22.28 5.82 14.77
CA TYR A 143 21.04 6.35 14.22
C TYR A 143 19.90 6.32 15.25
N VAL A 144 19.02 7.31 15.16
CA VAL A 144 17.77 7.38 15.94
C VAL A 144 16.60 7.46 14.98
N PHE A 145 15.71 6.47 15.06
CA PHE A 145 14.46 6.42 14.34
C PHE A 145 13.31 6.90 15.22
N VAL A 146 12.39 7.65 14.62
CA VAL A 146 11.08 7.90 15.21
C VAL A 146 10.00 7.51 14.22
N GLY A 147 9.09 6.65 14.67
CA GLY A 147 7.89 6.27 13.96
C GLY A 147 6.64 6.54 14.79
N TYR A 148 5.49 6.20 14.23
CA TYR A 148 4.19 6.33 14.87
C TYR A 148 3.47 4.99 14.72
N ILE A 149 2.95 4.47 15.83
CA ILE A 149 2.16 3.24 15.86
C ILE A 149 0.69 3.64 15.75
N ASP A 150 -0.06 3.04 14.81
CA ASP A 150 -1.47 3.38 14.61
C ASP A 150 -2.27 3.12 15.88
N THR A 151 -2.09 1.95 16.50
CA THR A 151 -2.71 1.63 17.79
C THR A 151 -1.81 0.75 18.65
N GLU A 152 -1.65 1.15 19.91
CA GLU A 152 -1.04 0.38 20.98
C GLU A 152 -2.08 0.17 22.09
N TYR A 153 -2.14 -1.02 22.66
CA TYR A 153 -2.96 -1.29 23.84
C TYR A 153 -2.42 -2.46 24.67
N ILE A 154 -2.90 -2.62 25.90
CA ILE A 154 -2.60 -3.77 26.76
C ILE A 154 -3.74 -4.78 26.67
N ASP A 155 -3.45 -6.01 26.24
CA ASP A 155 -4.42 -7.10 26.20
C ASP A 155 -4.78 -7.65 27.58
N LYS A 156 -5.74 -8.57 27.64
CA LYS A 156 -6.22 -9.16 28.90
C LYS A 156 -5.14 -9.96 29.63
N GLU A 157 -4.15 -10.46 28.90
CA GLU A 157 -3.02 -11.21 29.42
C GLU A 157 -1.83 -10.31 29.82
N GLY A 158 -2.00 -8.98 29.71
CA GLY A 158 -1.00 -7.99 30.10
C GLY A 158 0.13 -7.80 29.08
N ASN A 159 -0.03 -8.24 27.83
CA ASN A 159 0.93 -8.01 26.76
C ASN A 159 0.66 -6.65 26.10
N VAL A 160 1.74 -5.99 25.66
CA VAL A 160 1.64 -4.81 24.78
C VAL A 160 1.32 -5.29 23.38
N VAL A 161 0.26 -4.77 22.78
CA VAL A 161 -0.17 -5.14 21.44
C VAL A 161 -0.08 -3.92 20.52
N LEU A 162 0.75 -4.04 19.49
CA LEU A 162 0.89 -3.05 18.43
C LEU A 162 0.07 -3.52 17.22
N VAL A 163 -0.84 -2.65 16.77
CA VAL A 163 -1.68 -2.88 15.61
C VAL A 163 -1.34 -1.85 14.56
N ASP A 164 -1.07 -2.34 13.36
CA ASP A 164 -0.94 -1.53 12.16
C ASP A 164 -2.09 -1.89 11.19
N TYR A 165 -2.88 -0.91 10.79
CA TYR A 165 -4.07 -1.11 9.97
C TYR A 165 -3.71 -1.05 8.49
N LYS A 166 -4.07 -2.09 7.74
CA LYS A 166 -3.75 -2.20 6.31
C LYS A 166 -5.02 -2.34 5.48
N SER A 167 -5.34 -1.28 4.74
CA SER A 167 -6.39 -1.25 3.71
C SER A 167 -5.93 -1.84 2.36
N SER A 168 -4.73 -2.40 2.30
CA SER A 168 -4.13 -2.99 1.09
C SER A 168 -4.44 -4.49 0.95
N SER A 169 -4.03 -5.09 -0.16
CA SER A 169 -4.22 -6.53 -0.41
C SER A 169 -3.28 -7.39 0.43
N LYS A 170 -3.78 -8.53 0.94
CA LYS A 170 -2.96 -9.50 1.67
C LYS A 170 -1.90 -10.19 0.80
N SER A 171 -2.03 -10.10 -0.53
CA SER A 171 -1.02 -10.62 -1.46
C SER A 171 0.34 -9.92 -1.31
N SER A 172 0.36 -8.68 -0.82
CA SER A 172 1.58 -7.94 -0.50
C SER A 172 2.25 -8.41 0.80
N PHE A 173 1.57 -9.28 1.56
CA PHE A 173 2.02 -9.85 2.84
C PHE A 173 2.15 -11.38 2.73
N SER A 174 2.48 -11.90 1.55
CA SER A 174 2.82 -13.31 1.36
C SER A 174 4.06 -13.67 2.19
N LYS A 175 4.27 -14.96 2.47
CA LYS A 175 5.44 -15.45 3.24
C LYS A 175 6.78 -14.88 2.72
N SER A 176 6.92 -14.71 1.41
CA SER A 176 8.13 -14.13 0.79
C SER A 176 8.26 -12.61 0.96
N LYS A 177 7.16 -11.87 1.07
CA LYS A 177 7.15 -10.40 1.15
C LYS A 177 7.02 -9.89 2.59
N LEU A 178 6.48 -10.73 3.49
CA LEU A 178 6.25 -10.38 4.89
C LEU A 178 7.50 -9.89 5.61
N PRO A 179 8.71 -10.51 5.47
CA PRO A 179 9.90 -10.05 6.17
C PRO A 179 10.28 -8.60 5.86
N GLU A 180 10.04 -8.13 4.63
CA GLU A 180 10.28 -6.73 4.25
C GLU A 180 9.17 -5.82 4.77
N LYS A 181 7.90 -6.25 4.66
CA LYS A 181 6.75 -5.45 5.12
C LYS A 181 6.65 -5.35 6.64
N SER A 182 7.18 -6.32 7.39
CA SER A 182 7.19 -6.34 8.85
C SER A 182 8.26 -5.45 9.46
N MET A 183 9.31 -5.08 8.71
CA MET A 183 10.47 -4.33 9.22
C MET A 183 10.05 -3.08 10.00
N GLN A 184 9.07 -2.32 9.50
CA GLN A 184 8.58 -1.12 10.19
C GLN A 184 8.01 -1.42 11.58
N LEU A 185 7.07 -2.36 11.64
CA LEU A 185 6.35 -2.68 12.88
C LEU A 185 7.27 -3.42 13.88
N MET A 186 8.21 -4.21 13.38
CA MET A 186 9.27 -4.80 14.19
C MET A 186 10.21 -3.73 14.75
N LEU A 187 10.62 -2.73 13.95
CA LEU A 187 11.43 -1.61 14.42
C LEU A 187 10.73 -0.85 15.56
N TYR A 188 9.41 -0.70 15.48
CA TYR A 188 8.60 -0.08 16.54
C TYR A 188 8.52 -0.97 17.79
N SER A 189 8.37 -2.28 17.62
CA SER A 189 8.42 -3.25 18.73
C SER A 189 9.75 -3.20 19.48
N ILE A 190 10.87 -3.05 18.75
CA ILE A 190 12.20 -2.83 19.33
C ILE A 190 12.26 -1.51 20.10
N GLY A 191 11.66 -0.44 19.58
CA GLY A 191 11.58 0.83 20.28
C GLY A 191 10.85 0.71 21.62
N ILE A 192 9.69 0.04 21.65
CA ILE A 192 8.96 -0.25 22.89
C ILE A 192 9.81 -1.04 23.88
N HIS A 193 10.45 -2.12 23.42
CA HIS A 193 11.38 -2.90 24.24
C HIS A 193 12.48 -2.02 24.84
N GLN A 194 13.13 -1.17 24.03
CA GLN A 194 14.21 -0.30 24.48
C GLN A 194 13.76 0.81 25.44
N GLN A 195 12.57 1.36 25.25
CA GLN A 195 12.06 2.50 26.02
C GLN A 195 11.44 2.08 27.34
N GLU A 196 10.73 0.94 27.36
CA GLU A 196 9.93 0.50 28.51
C GLU A 196 10.52 -0.74 29.21
N ASN A 197 11.58 -1.33 28.64
CA ASN A 197 12.22 -2.54 29.14
C ASN A 197 11.25 -3.73 29.25
N ILE A 198 10.32 -3.81 28.27
CA ILE A 198 9.34 -4.89 28.15
C ILE A 198 9.96 -6.04 27.35
N PRO A 199 9.96 -7.28 27.87
CA PRO A 199 10.48 -8.43 27.15
C PRO A 199 9.77 -8.66 25.81
N TYR A 200 10.49 -9.12 24.78
CA TYR A 200 9.93 -9.29 23.43
C TYR A 200 8.73 -10.24 23.40
N GLU A 201 8.72 -11.29 24.22
CA GLU A 201 7.61 -12.23 24.35
C GLU A 201 6.32 -11.60 24.93
N LYS A 202 6.44 -10.39 25.51
CA LYS A 202 5.32 -9.57 25.99
C LYS A 202 4.90 -8.48 25.00
N ILE A 203 5.51 -8.43 23.82
CA ILE A 203 5.16 -7.51 22.73
C ILE A 203 4.56 -8.32 21.59
N LYS A 204 3.28 -8.11 21.31
CA LYS A 204 2.60 -8.67 20.14
C LYS A 204 2.50 -7.59 19.08
N ALA A 205 2.88 -7.90 17.85
CA ALA A 205 2.76 -6.98 16.73
C ALA A 205 1.97 -7.64 15.61
N ARG A 206 1.02 -6.92 15.02
CA ARG A 206 0.17 -7.48 13.98
C ARG A 206 -0.36 -6.46 12.99
N PHE A 207 -0.63 -6.94 11.79
CA PHE A 207 -1.37 -6.21 10.77
C PHE A 207 -2.86 -6.56 10.86
N ASP A 208 -3.73 -5.56 11.01
CA ASP A 208 -5.16 -5.73 10.73
C ASP A 208 -5.41 -5.54 9.23
N MET A 209 -5.62 -6.65 8.53
CA MET A 209 -5.83 -6.64 7.08
C MET A 209 -7.29 -6.35 6.78
N MET A 210 -7.65 -5.07 6.75
CA MET A 210 -9.02 -4.57 6.79
C MET A 210 -9.88 -5.04 5.62
N LYS A 211 -9.30 -5.39 4.47
CA LYS A 211 -10.04 -5.93 3.33
C LYS A 211 -10.49 -7.39 3.50
N TYR A 212 -10.03 -8.06 4.55
CA TYR A 212 -10.20 -9.49 4.74
C TYR A 212 -10.78 -9.83 6.12
N VAL A 213 -11.35 -11.02 6.18
CA VAL A 213 -12.05 -11.59 7.33
C VAL A 213 -11.64 -13.05 7.46
N THR A 214 -11.48 -13.49 8.70
CA THR A 214 -11.39 -14.92 9.03
C THR A 214 -12.80 -15.46 9.21
N VAL A 215 -13.24 -16.29 8.27
CA VAL A 215 -14.51 -17.03 8.36
C VAL A 215 -14.25 -18.31 9.13
N HIS A 216 -14.86 -18.45 10.29
CA HIS A 216 -14.88 -19.67 11.08
C HIS A 216 -16.07 -20.51 10.67
N TYR A 217 -15.85 -21.80 10.45
CA TYR A 217 -16.93 -22.73 10.09
C TYR A 217 -16.75 -24.09 10.75
N LYS A 218 -17.86 -24.68 11.17
CA LYS A 218 -17.87 -26.02 11.77
C LYS A 218 -17.71 -27.09 10.70
N GLN A 219 -16.75 -27.98 10.85
CA GLN A 219 -16.57 -29.16 10.00
C GLN A 219 -17.51 -30.30 10.43
N GLU A 220 -17.61 -31.32 9.59
CA GLU A 220 -18.50 -32.48 9.84
C GLU A 220 -18.13 -33.30 11.07
N ASN A 221 -16.86 -33.26 11.47
CA ASN A 221 -16.38 -33.85 12.73
C ASN A 221 -16.67 -32.98 13.97
N GLY A 222 -17.41 -31.89 13.81
CA GLY A 222 -17.74 -30.93 14.87
C GLY A 222 -16.65 -29.92 15.21
N LYS A 223 -15.43 -30.05 14.67
CA LYS A 223 -14.32 -29.12 14.91
C LYS A 223 -14.49 -27.83 14.10
N TRP A 224 -14.06 -26.71 14.66
CA TRP A 224 -13.98 -25.45 13.93
C TRP A 224 -12.75 -25.43 13.02
N ASN A 225 -12.91 -24.86 11.83
CA ASN A 225 -11.81 -24.55 10.92
C ASN A 225 -12.03 -23.14 10.35
N THR A 226 -11.00 -22.56 9.76
CA THR A 226 -11.00 -21.18 9.30
C THR A 226 -10.73 -21.06 7.81
N SER A 227 -11.13 -19.94 7.24
CA SER A 227 -10.78 -19.55 5.88
C SER A 227 -10.74 -18.03 5.77
N VAL A 228 -9.65 -17.51 5.21
CA VAL A 228 -9.49 -16.07 5.00
C VAL A 228 -10.17 -15.68 3.69
N GLN A 229 -11.09 -14.72 3.75
CA GLN A 229 -11.88 -14.27 2.61
C GLN A 229 -11.89 -12.74 2.50
N GLU A 230 -12.14 -12.23 1.30
CA GLU A 230 -12.44 -10.81 1.10
C GLU A 230 -13.79 -10.47 1.72
N ARG A 231 -13.86 -9.36 2.45
CA ARG A 231 -15.05 -8.95 3.21
C ARG A 231 -16.28 -8.76 2.34
N SER A 232 -16.17 -8.16 1.15
CA SER A 232 -17.33 -7.84 0.31
C SER A 232 -18.00 -9.05 -0.33
N ILE A 233 -17.36 -10.21 -0.31
CA ILE A 233 -17.81 -11.43 -1.01
C ILE A 233 -17.60 -12.70 -0.17
N TRP A 234 -17.48 -12.60 1.15
CA TRP A 234 -17.09 -13.74 1.99
C TRP A 234 -18.13 -14.86 1.93
N VAL A 235 -19.42 -14.52 1.88
CA VAL A 235 -20.51 -15.52 1.78
C VAL A 235 -20.45 -16.27 0.45
N LEU A 236 -20.26 -15.55 -0.66
CA LEU A 236 -20.09 -16.15 -1.99
C LEU A 236 -18.95 -17.17 -1.98
N LYS A 237 -17.84 -16.85 -1.31
CA LYS A 237 -16.69 -17.76 -1.20
C LYS A 237 -16.98 -19.00 -0.35
N MET A 238 -18.00 -18.96 0.51
CA MET A 238 -18.45 -20.09 1.33
C MET A 238 -19.51 -20.97 0.65
N GLN A 239 -19.95 -20.66 -0.57
CA GLN A 239 -21.03 -21.37 -1.28
C GLN A 239 -20.93 -22.90 -1.19
N LYS A 240 -19.78 -23.50 -1.52
CA LYS A 240 -19.62 -24.98 -1.48
C LYS A 240 -19.86 -25.58 -0.09
N LYS A 241 -19.47 -24.86 0.96
CA LYS A 241 -19.68 -25.28 2.35
C LYS A 241 -21.14 -25.14 2.74
N LEU A 242 -21.80 -24.06 2.31
CA LEU A 242 -23.23 -23.85 2.50
C LEU A 242 -24.06 -24.94 1.79
N GLU A 243 -23.74 -25.26 0.53
CA GLU A 243 -24.42 -26.32 -0.24
C GLU A 243 -24.38 -27.66 0.50
N THR A 244 -23.22 -28.00 1.06
CA THR A 244 -23.04 -29.24 1.83
C THR A 244 -23.92 -29.27 3.07
N LYS A 245 -24.01 -28.16 3.81
CA LYS A 245 -24.80 -28.05 5.04
C LYS A 245 -26.30 -28.03 4.78
N LEU A 246 -26.76 -27.27 3.79
CA LEU A 246 -28.17 -27.23 3.40
C LEU A 246 -28.66 -28.59 2.90
N LYS A 247 -27.83 -29.29 2.10
CA LYS A 247 -28.14 -30.67 1.65
C LYS A 247 -28.33 -31.63 2.82
N LYS A 248 -27.56 -31.50 3.91
CA LYS A 248 -27.69 -32.34 5.11
C LYS A 248 -28.96 -32.06 5.90
N LEU A 249 -29.51 -30.85 5.80
CA LEU A 249 -30.83 -30.52 6.36
C LEU A 249 -31.98 -31.00 5.46
N GLY A 250 -31.69 -31.71 4.36
CA GLY A 250 -32.71 -32.21 3.44
C GLY A 250 -33.28 -31.14 2.51
N ILE A 251 -32.65 -29.94 2.45
CA ILE A 251 -33.07 -28.89 1.52
C ILE A 251 -32.70 -29.32 0.10
N ASP A 252 -33.65 -29.19 -0.81
CA ASP A 252 -33.45 -29.56 -2.20
C ASP A 252 -32.40 -28.68 -2.88
N LYS A 253 -31.81 -29.18 -3.96
CA LYS A 253 -30.67 -28.55 -4.62
C LYS A 253 -31.00 -27.18 -5.22
N GLU A 254 -32.19 -27.01 -5.78
CA GLU A 254 -32.56 -25.75 -6.43
C GLU A 254 -32.89 -24.68 -5.40
N GLU A 255 -33.57 -25.06 -4.33
CA GLU A 255 -33.84 -24.17 -3.21
C GLU A 255 -32.54 -23.77 -2.47
N ALA A 256 -31.64 -24.73 -2.22
CA ALA A 256 -30.35 -24.44 -1.62
C ALA A 256 -29.55 -23.42 -2.46
N ARG A 257 -29.59 -23.53 -3.79
CA ARG A 257 -28.94 -22.56 -4.69
C ARG A 257 -29.56 -21.17 -4.60
N LYS A 258 -30.89 -21.06 -4.58
CA LYS A 258 -31.58 -19.77 -4.42
C LYS A 258 -31.23 -19.11 -3.09
N LEU A 259 -31.29 -19.89 -1.99
CA LEU A 259 -30.93 -19.40 -0.66
C LEU A 259 -29.49 -18.89 -0.61
N ILE A 260 -28.54 -19.64 -1.19
CA ILE A 260 -27.13 -19.21 -1.24
C ILE A 260 -26.95 -17.98 -2.13
N GLN A 261 -27.67 -17.87 -3.24
CA GLN A 261 -27.59 -16.71 -4.12
C GLN A 261 -28.06 -15.44 -3.39
N ILE A 262 -29.19 -15.51 -2.68
CA ILE A 262 -29.70 -14.40 -1.87
C ILE A 262 -28.67 -14.03 -0.77
N ALA A 263 -28.16 -15.02 -0.05
CA ALA A 263 -27.13 -14.84 0.98
C ALA A 263 -25.86 -14.17 0.42
N SER A 264 -25.43 -14.61 -0.77
CA SER A 264 -24.23 -14.09 -1.43
C SER A 264 -24.40 -12.65 -1.90
N LEU A 265 -25.59 -12.29 -2.41
CA LEU A 265 -25.91 -10.92 -2.83
C LEU A 265 -26.04 -9.96 -1.63
N ALA A 266 -26.64 -10.42 -0.54
CA ALA A 266 -26.75 -9.67 0.71
C ALA A 266 -25.44 -9.65 1.52
N ASN A 267 -24.50 -10.54 1.17
CA ASN A 267 -23.24 -10.80 1.88
C ASN A 267 -23.42 -11.04 3.39
N ASN A 268 -24.52 -11.70 3.75
CA ASN A 268 -24.84 -12.21 5.07
C ASN A 268 -25.54 -13.59 4.95
N MET A 269 -25.88 -14.21 6.08
CA MET A 269 -26.50 -15.54 6.10
C MET A 269 -27.92 -15.52 6.69
N ASP A 270 -28.54 -14.35 6.80
CA ASP A 270 -29.77 -14.14 7.57
C ASP A 270 -30.96 -14.92 6.99
N ASN A 271 -30.95 -15.16 5.69
CA ASN A 271 -31.99 -15.93 4.99
C ASN A 271 -31.79 -17.46 5.06
N LEU A 272 -30.69 -17.95 5.64
CA LEU A 272 -30.42 -19.39 5.77
C LEU A 272 -31.05 -19.96 7.04
N PRO A 273 -31.28 -21.28 7.14
CA PRO A 273 -31.75 -21.90 8.39
C PRO A 273 -30.80 -21.64 9.56
N LYS A 274 -31.34 -21.48 10.76
CA LYS A 274 -30.57 -21.11 11.96
C LYS A 274 -29.49 -22.14 12.29
N GLU A 275 -29.79 -23.42 12.06
CA GLU A 275 -28.86 -24.53 12.21
C GLU A 275 -27.64 -24.41 11.29
N VAL A 276 -27.77 -23.76 10.12
CA VAL A 276 -26.63 -23.46 9.24
C VAL A 276 -25.90 -22.23 9.72
N GLN A 277 -26.62 -21.16 10.06
CA GLN A 277 -26.03 -19.89 10.52
C GLN A 277 -25.12 -20.12 11.73
N ASP A 278 -25.57 -20.89 12.72
CA ASP A 278 -24.83 -21.14 13.97
C ASP A 278 -23.54 -21.97 13.76
N GLN A 279 -23.31 -22.47 12.54
CA GLN A 279 -22.09 -23.15 12.14
C GLN A 279 -21.06 -22.22 11.48
N PHE A 280 -21.31 -20.92 11.44
CA PHE A 280 -20.39 -19.91 10.93
C PHE A 280 -20.33 -18.68 11.84
N TYR A 281 -19.16 -18.06 11.91
CA TYR A 281 -19.00 -16.69 12.39
C TYR A 281 -17.76 -16.07 11.77
N ILE A 282 -17.63 -14.75 11.87
CA ILE A 282 -16.52 -14.01 11.32
C ILE A 282 -15.73 -13.28 12.40
N THR A 283 -14.44 -13.09 12.16
CA THR A 283 -13.55 -12.25 12.97
C THR A 283 -12.62 -11.48 12.05
N ASN A 284 -11.96 -10.45 12.58
CA ASN A 284 -10.92 -9.73 11.84
C ASN A 284 -9.80 -10.69 11.39
N TYR A 285 -9.17 -10.37 10.27
CA TYR A 285 -8.01 -11.11 9.79
C TYR A 285 -6.74 -10.38 10.20
N TYR A 286 -6.04 -10.93 11.18
CA TYR A 286 -4.74 -10.45 11.61
C TYR A 286 -3.63 -11.27 10.97
N ILE A 287 -2.55 -10.59 10.57
CA ILE A 287 -1.25 -11.23 10.32
C ILE A 287 -0.39 -10.93 11.54
N GLU A 288 -0.23 -11.93 12.40
CA GLU A 288 0.62 -11.85 13.58
C GLU A 288 2.09 -11.92 13.18
N LEU A 289 2.92 -11.08 13.79
CA LEU A 289 4.37 -11.11 13.66
C LEU A 289 4.97 -11.84 14.85
N ASP A 290 5.97 -12.66 14.56
CA ASP A 290 6.80 -13.24 15.61
C ASP A 290 7.86 -12.22 16.02
N ILE A 291 7.87 -11.85 17.30
CA ILE A 291 8.79 -10.86 17.86
C ILE A 291 9.71 -11.59 18.82
N ASN A 292 10.94 -11.83 18.35
CA ASN A 292 11.99 -12.47 19.13
C ASN A 292 13.29 -11.67 19.02
N GLU A 293 14.18 -11.91 19.99
CA GLU A 293 15.40 -11.13 20.14
C GLU A 293 16.37 -11.28 18.94
N ASP A 294 16.51 -12.48 18.40
CA ASP A 294 17.44 -12.76 17.29
C ASP A 294 17.02 -12.01 16.02
N ASP A 295 15.75 -12.13 15.62
CA ASP A 295 15.20 -11.43 14.45
C ASP A 295 15.23 -9.90 14.63
N CYS A 296 14.99 -9.42 15.85
CA CYS A 296 15.09 -8.00 16.18
C CYS A 296 16.53 -7.48 16.04
N ASN A 297 17.53 -8.24 16.50
CA ASN A 297 18.93 -7.88 16.37
C ASN A 297 19.41 -7.93 14.91
N ASP A 298 18.97 -8.92 14.14
CA ASP A 298 19.21 -9.00 12.69
C ASP A 298 18.63 -7.79 11.95
N LEU A 299 17.41 -7.39 12.31
CA LEU A 299 16.78 -6.23 11.73
C LEU A 299 17.55 -4.93 12.04
N LEU A 300 18.02 -4.74 13.27
CA LEU A 300 18.83 -3.57 13.63
C LEU A 300 20.10 -3.48 12.80
N ARG A 301 20.84 -4.60 12.64
CA ARG A 301 22.03 -4.67 11.79
C ARG A 301 21.73 -4.35 10.34
N LYS A 302 20.61 -4.88 9.83
CA LYS A 302 20.16 -4.60 8.46
C LYS A 302 19.85 -3.11 8.26
N ILE A 303 19.10 -2.51 9.19
CA ILE A 303 18.73 -1.09 9.11
C ILE A 303 19.96 -0.19 9.25
N GLU A 304 20.90 -0.53 10.13
CA GLU A 304 22.17 0.19 10.26
C GLU A 304 22.93 0.24 8.94
N LYS A 305 23.14 -0.91 8.30
CA LYS A 305 23.79 -0.99 6.99
C LYS A 305 23.05 -0.18 5.92
N GLN A 306 21.72 -0.26 5.89
CA GLN A 306 20.91 0.50 4.94
C GLN A 306 21.03 2.01 5.16
N CYS A 307 21.15 2.47 6.41
CA CYS A 307 21.44 3.87 6.71
C CYS A 307 22.84 4.28 6.24
N ASP A 308 23.85 3.42 6.43
CA ASP A 308 25.21 3.66 5.95
C ASP A 308 25.23 3.84 4.42
N GLU A 309 24.58 2.94 3.68
CA GLU A 309 24.43 3.01 2.22
C GLU A 309 23.78 4.34 1.75
N ILE A 310 22.76 4.82 2.48
CA ILE A 310 22.12 6.10 2.20
C ILE A 310 23.08 7.27 2.45
N ILE A 311 23.85 7.24 3.54
CA ILE A 311 24.79 8.31 3.87
C ILE A 311 25.92 8.37 2.84
N GLU A 312 26.41 7.23 2.37
CA GLU A 312 27.39 7.16 1.28
C GLU A 312 26.86 7.81 0.00
N LEU A 313 25.62 7.49 -0.40
CA LEU A 313 24.96 8.15 -1.54
C LEU A 313 24.87 9.67 -1.33
N GLU A 314 24.46 10.12 -0.15
CA GLU A 314 24.28 11.55 0.15
C GLU A 314 25.58 12.36 0.06
N GLN A 315 26.75 11.72 0.22
CA GLN A 315 28.06 12.34 0.11
C GLN A 315 28.57 12.47 -1.34
N LEU A 316 27.94 11.80 -2.31
CA LEU A 316 28.31 11.88 -3.72
C LEU A 316 27.93 13.24 -4.33
N SER A 317 28.60 13.63 -5.42
CA SER A 317 28.17 14.77 -6.24
C SER A 317 26.81 14.47 -6.90
N PRO A 318 26.02 15.49 -7.28
CA PRO A 318 24.72 15.27 -7.93
C PRO A 318 24.78 14.33 -9.15
N ASP A 319 25.77 14.48 -10.02
CA ASP A 319 25.95 13.61 -11.19
C ASP A 319 26.27 12.16 -10.80
N ALA A 320 27.04 11.97 -9.73
CA ALA A 320 27.36 10.65 -9.20
C ALA A 320 26.18 10.03 -8.46
N GLN A 321 25.30 10.82 -7.82
CA GLN A 321 24.04 10.35 -7.25
C GLN A 321 23.11 9.82 -8.34
N ASP A 322 22.97 10.55 -9.45
CA ASP A 322 22.16 10.12 -10.58
C ASP A 322 22.71 8.85 -11.21
N SER A 323 24.03 8.82 -11.44
CA SER A 323 24.69 7.62 -11.96
C SER A 323 24.51 6.40 -11.04
N PHE A 324 24.60 6.60 -9.72
CA PHE A 324 24.36 5.55 -8.75
C PHE A 324 22.91 5.08 -8.77
N ALA A 325 21.95 6.01 -8.81
CA ALA A 325 20.53 5.70 -8.84
C ALA A 325 20.15 4.94 -10.12
N ASP A 326 20.66 5.36 -11.27
CA ASP A 326 20.40 4.71 -12.56
C ASP A 326 20.96 3.29 -12.65
N VAL A 327 22.13 3.03 -12.06
CA VAL A 327 22.75 1.70 -12.06
C VAL A 327 22.07 0.74 -11.08
N ASN A 328 21.60 1.26 -9.93
CA ASN A 328 21.08 0.41 -8.85
C ASN A 328 19.54 0.30 -8.85
N HIS A 329 18.84 1.18 -9.56
CA HIS A 329 17.38 1.12 -9.74
C HIS A 329 16.98 1.49 -11.17
N HIS A 330 16.81 0.48 -12.01
CA HIS A 330 16.27 0.69 -13.36
C HIS A 330 14.75 0.82 -13.33
N TYR A 331 14.22 1.89 -13.93
CA TYR A 331 12.79 2.06 -14.12
C TYR A 331 12.18 0.85 -14.85
N ASN A 332 11.13 0.27 -14.26
CA ASN A 332 10.40 -0.84 -14.85
C ASN A 332 8.94 -0.44 -15.15
N PRO A 333 8.54 -0.26 -16.42
CA PRO A 333 7.18 0.15 -16.79
C PRO A 333 6.09 -0.91 -16.53
N ASP A 334 6.50 -2.16 -16.24
CA ASP A 334 5.62 -3.26 -15.82
C ASP A 334 5.48 -3.34 -14.30
N ASP A 335 6.36 -2.69 -13.54
CA ASP A 335 6.22 -2.58 -12.10
C ASP A 335 5.19 -1.51 -11.73
N TYR A 336 4.23 -1.90 -10.88
CA TYR A 336 3.13 -1.00 -10.50
C TYR A 336 3.61 0.17 -9.64
N TYR A 337 4.62 -0.04 -8.79
CA TYR A 337 5.17 1.03 -7.97
C TYR A 337 5.81 2.08 -8.86
N ASP A 338 6.73 1.66 -9.73
CA ASP A 338 7.41 2.57 -10.66
C ASP A 338 6.41 3.32 -11.56
N LYS A 339 5.44 2.62 -12.12
CA LYS A 339 4.48 3.22 -13.05
C LYS A 339 3.46 4.16 -12.41
N LYS A 340 3.06 3.92 -11.15
CA LYS A 340 1.86 4.54 -10.55
C LYS A 340 2.05 5.17 -9.18
N LEU A 341 3.06 4.76 -8.43
CA LEU A 341 3.22 5.14 -7.02
C LEU A 341 4.50 5.94 -6.75
N CYS A 342 5.56 5.71 -7.54
CA CYS A 342 6.82 6.42 -7.42
C CYS A 342 6.61 7.90 -7.78
N ALA A 343 6.89 8.80 -6.83
CA ALA A 343 6.71 10.23 -7.03
C ALA A 343 7.58 10.76 -8.18
N TYR A 344 8.80 10.23 -8.34
CA TYR A 344 9.70 10.63 -9.44
C TYR A 344 9.19 10.15 -10.80
N HIS A 345 8.95 8.85 -10.97
CA HIS A 345 8.52 8.28 -12.26
C HIS A 345 7.12 8.74 -12.70
N THR A 346 6.30 9.25 -11.78
CA THR A 346 5.00 9.87 -12.10
C THR A 346 5.06 11.39 -12.23
N SER A 347 6.23 12.01 -12.01
CA SER A 347 6.41 13.45 -12.11
C SER A 347 6.50 13.93 -13.57
N ALA A 348 6.16 15.21 -13.79
CA ALA A 348 6.37 15.87 -15.08
C ALA A 348 7.84 15.82 -15.51
N LYS A 349 8.77 15.91 -14.55
CA LYS A 349 10.22 15.88 -14.78
C LYS A 349 10.66 14.59 -15.46
N PHE A 350 10.25 13.44 -14.94
CA PHE A 350 10.56 12.15 -15.55
C PHE A 350 9.91 12.00 -16.93
N LEU A 351 8.65 12.40 -17.07
CA LEU A 351 7.92 12.32 -18.34
C LEU A 351 8.54 13.18 -19.44
N GLU A 352 9.11 14.34 -19.11
CA GLU A 352 9.86 15.18 -20.07
C GLU A 352 11.18 14.53 -20.50
N GLN A 353 11.88 13.89 -19.57
CA GLN A 353 13.12 13.15 -19.86
C GLN A 353 12.85 11.95 -20.76
N GLU A 354 11.83 11.14 -20.45
CA GLU A 354 11.40 10.00 -21.28
C GLU A 354 11.05 10.44 -22.70
N LYS A 355 10.28 11.52 -22.86
CA LYS A 355 9.94 12.07 -24.20
C LYS A 355 11.18 12.48 -24.99
N THR A 356 12.18 13.04 -24.30
CA THR A 356 13.44 13.47 -24.93
C THR A 356 14.29 12.27 -25.35
N LEU A 357 14.23 11.16 -24.61
CA LEU A 357 14.96 9.92 -24.88
C LEU A 357 14.30 9.05 -25.96
N ILE A 358 12.97 9.01 -26.01
CA ILE A 358 12.19 8.18 -26.95
C ILE A 358 12.09 8.82 -28.34
N GLY A 359 12.36 10.12 -28.47
CA GLY A 359 12.47 10.78 -29.78
C GLY A 359 11.20 10.66 -30.63
N GLU A 360 10.10 11.28 -30.21
CA GLU A 360 8.94 11.53 -31.10
C GLU A 360 8.76 13.03 -31.38
N PRO A 361 8.29 13.38 -32.59
CA PRO A 361 8.63 14.61 -33.27
C PRO A 361 8.07 15.84 -32.58
N GLN A 362 8.83 16.94 -32.64
CA GLN A 362 8.38 18.25 -32.20
C GLN A 362 6.96 18.53 -32.70
N SER A 363 6.10 18.92 -31.76
CA SER A 363 4.75 19.41 -32.03
C SER A 363 4.78 20.41 -33.19
N GLU A 364 3.88 20.19 -34.15
CA GLU A 364 3.65 21.03 -35.33
C GLU A 364 3.90 22.51 -35.03
N PHE A 365 4.86 23.09 -35.76
CA PHE A 365 4.91 24.53 -35.96
C PHE A 365 3.52 24.98 -36.40
N LYS A 366 2.84 25.79 -35.57
CA LYS A 366 1.71 26.58 -36.04
C LYS A 366 2.24 27.58 -37.05
N ILE A 367 2.15 27.22 -38.33
CA ILE A 367 2.30 28.17 -39.42
C ILE A 367 1.04 29.03 -39.37
N GLU A 368 1.24 30.32 -39.09
CA GLU A 368 0.20 31.33 -39.24
C GLU A 368 -0.30 31.32 -40.69
N ASP A 369 -1.60 31.18 -40.83
CA ASP A 369 -2.32 31.16 -42.09
C ASP A 369 -2.15 32.50 -42.82
N LYS A 370 -1.32 32.49 -43.88
CA LYS A 370 -1.30 33.52 -44.91
C LYS A 370 -1.34 32.86 -46.29
N GLY A 371 -2.55 32.51 -46.71
CA GLY A 371 -3.06 32.74 -48.07
C GLY A 371 -2.34 32.09 -49.25
N ASN A 372 -3.05 31.13 -49.86
CA ASN A 372 -3.15 30.81 -51.29
C ASN A 372 -1.95 31.14 -52.21
N ASP A 373 -1.22 30.09 -52.65
CA ASP A 373 -0.96 29.79 -54.08
C ASP A 373 0.07 28.65 -54.24
N VAL A 374 -0.37 27.39 -54.35
CA VAL A 374 0.45 26.31 -54.96
C VAL A 374 -0.43 25.24 -55.61
N LEU A 375 -1.55 25.65 -56.22
CA LEU A 375 -2.42 24.75 -57.00
C LEU A 375 -2.10 24.81 -58.51
N ASP A 376 -0.84 25.10 -58.84
CA ASP A 376 -0.38 25.37 -60.23
C ASP A 376 0.82 24.50 -60.68
N LEU A 377 1.22 23.48 -59.91
CA LEU A 377 2.40 22.66 -60.23
C LEU A 377 2.12 21.23 -60.69
N PHE A 378 0.85 20.82 -60.82
CA PHE A 378 0.48 19.46 -61.24
C PHE A 378 -0.45 19.41 -62.46
N LYS A 379 -0.08 20.12 -63.53
CA LYS A 379 -0.64 19.88 -64.87
C LYS A 379 0.48 19.80 -65.92
N SER A 380 0.39 18.76 -66.76
CA SER A 380 1.21 18.40 -67.92
C SER A 380 2.53 17.68 -67.57
N ASP A 381 2.95 16.56 -68.17
CA ASP A 381 2.47 15.80 -69.31
C ASP A 381 3.07 14.38 -69.32
N ASN A 382 2.30 13.42 -69.86
CA ASN A 382 2.74 12.09 -70.29
C ASN A 382 3.75 12.19 -71.46
N LYS A 383 4.84 11.38 -71.44
CA LYS A 383 5.25 10.55 -72.61
C LYS A 383 6.43 9.62 -72.35
N GLU A 384 6.29 8.43 -72.92
CA GLU A 384 7.21 7.29 -73.03
C GLU A 384 8.58 7.65 -73.62
N ARG A 385 9.63 6.93 -73.20
CA ARG A 385 10.86 6.80 -74.00
C ARG A 385 11.36 5.35 -73.97
N ASN A 386 11.45 4.81 -75.18
CA ASN A 386 11.71 3.42 -75.51
C ASN A 386 13.22 3.15 -75.59
N ASP A 387 13.60 1.95 -75.16
CA ASP A 387 14.93 1.36 -75.18
C ASP A 387 15.39 1.05 -76.61
N GLU A 388 16.54 1.59 -77.03
CA GLU A 388 17.35 0.98 -78.12
C GLU A 388 18.78 1.51 -78.20
N ILE A 389 19.14 2.57 -77.48
CA ILE A 389 20.46 3.22 -77.63
C ILE A 389 21.45 2.84 -76.51
N LEU A 390 20.99 2.35 -75.35
CA LEU A 390 21.87 2.06 -74.20
C LEU A 390 22.67 0.75 -74.32
N MET A 391 22.31 -0.15 -75.25
CA MET A 391 22.97 -1.45 -75.41
C MET A 391 24.26 -1.41 -76.28
N LYS A 392 24.73 -0.23 -76.71
CA LYS A 392 25.91 -0.12 -77.58
C LYS A 392 27.20 0.37 -76.92
N GLU A 393 27.19 0.76 -75.65
CA GLU A 393 28.38 1.33 -75.00
C GLU A 393 28.95 0.49 -73.85
N LEU A 394 28.40 -0.70 -73.57
CA LEU A 394 28.94 -1.61 -72.54
C LEU A 394 30.01 -2.60 -73.06
N PHE A 395 30.48 -2.44 -74.31
CA PHE A 395 31.62 -3.21 -74.85
C PHE A 395 32.57 -2.36 -75.69
N ALA A 396 33.18 -1.36 -75.07
CA ALA A 396 34.45 -0.75 -75.51
C ALA A 396 35.33 -0.44 -74.30
#